data_AF-A0ABD0RED1-F1
#
_entry.id   AF-A0ABD0RED1-F1
#
_cell.length_a   1.000
_cell.length_b   1.000
_cell.length_c   1.000
_cell.angle_alpha   90.00
_cell.angle_beta   90.00
_cell.angle_gamma   90.00
#
_symmetry.space_group_name_H-M   'P 1'
#
loop_
_entity.id
_entity.type
_entity.pdbx_description
1 polymer ?
#
loop_
_entity_poly.entity_id
_entity_poly.type
_entity_poly.pdbx_seq_one_letter_code
_entity_poly.pdbx_strand_id
1 'polypeptide(L)' 'PVHPVAEGDTLSLRGLYRNTSPSVLRAAFYKDGSLIQNQTAVMIIPTVS' A
#
# COMPACT_ATOMS: atom_id res chain seq x y z
N PRO A 1 6.82 9.04 -15.43
CA PRO A 1 7.11 8.78 -14.00
C PRO A 1 6.06 9.49 -13.14
N VAL A 2 5.44 8.80 -12.18
CA VAL A 2 4.72 9.52 -11.11
C VAL A 2 5.75 10.25 -10.24
N HIS A 3 5.41 11.42 -9.72
CA HIS A 3 6.32 12.24 -8.91
C HIS A 3 6.85 11.44 -7.69
N PRO A 4 8.12 11.65 -7.28
CA PRO A 4 8.62 11.12 -6.02
C PRO A 4 7.77 11.64 -4.85
N VAL A 5 7.58 10.81 -3.83
CA VAL A 5 7.02 11.22 -2.53
C VAL A 5 8.13 11.77 -1.64
N ALA A 6 7.83 12.79 -0.85
CA ALA A 6 8.74 13.42 0.09
C ALA A 6 8.48 12.97 1.53
N GLU A 7 9.44 13.24 2.41
CA GLU A 7 9.26 13.06 3.85
C GLU A 7 8.09 13.92 4.35
N GLY A 8 7.29 13.37 5.25
CA GLY A 8 6.08 14.03 5.77
C GLY A 8 4.83 13.85 4.91
N ASP A 9 4.96 13.35 3.68
CA ASP A 9 3.80 13.09 2.82
C ASP A 9 2.98 11.90 3.33
N THR A 10 1.67 11.93 3.08
CA THR A 10 0.79 10.76 3.22
C THR A 10 0.82 9.94 1.94
N LEU A 11 1.06 8.63 2.08
CA LEU A 11 1.09 7.68 0.96
C LEU A 11 -0.03 6.65 1.09
N SER A 12 -0.69 6.34 -0.03
CA SER A 12 -1.63 5.22 -0.14
C SER A 12 -1.08 4.16 -1.10
N LEU A 13 -0.96 2.94 -0.61
CA LEU A 13 -0.60 1.76 -1.40
C LEU A 13 -1.88 0.96 -1.70
N ARG A 14 -2.07 0.58 -2.97
CA ARG A 14 -3.22 -0.19 -3.42
C ARG A 14 -2.78 -1.49 -4.07
N GLY A 15 -3.23 -2.62 -3.51
CA GLY A 15 -3.16 -3.91 -4.17
C GLY A 15 -4.14 -3.94 -5.34
N LEU A 16 -3.63 -4.12 -6.55
CA LEU A 16 -4.44 -4.19 -7.77
C LEU A 16 -4.37 -5.60 -8.34
N TYR A 17 -5.54 -6.16 -8.68
CA TYR A 17 -5.66 -7.42 -9.42
C TYR A 17 -6.68 -7.24 -10.53
N ARG A 18 -6.32 -7.65 -11.75
CA ARG A 18 -7.07 -7.28 -12.96
C ARG A 18 -8.53 -7.76 -12.98
N ASN A 19 -8.84 -8.87 -12.31
CA ASN A 19 -10.12 -9.57 -12.47
C ASN A 19 -10.92 -9.73 -11.16
N THR A 20 -10.63 -8.92 -10.13
CA THR A 20 -11.32 -9.05 -8.83
C THR A 20 -11.74 -7.68 -8.33
N SER A 21 -12.93 -7.61 -7.73
CA SER A 21 -13.41 -6.39 -7.09
C SER A 21 -12.48 -5.99 -5.93
N PRO A 22 -12.22 -4.69 -5.73
CA PRO A 22 -11.36 -4.21 -4.64
C PRO A 22 -11.79 -4.68 -3.24
N SER A 23 -13.08 -4.96 -3.05
CA SER A 23 -13.66 -5.44 -1.79
C SER A 23 -13.27 -6.87 -1.42
N VAL A 24 -12.86 -7.69 -2.39
CA VAL A 24 -12.47 -9.09 -2.18
C VAL A 24 -10.94 -9.26 -2.18
N LEU A 25 -10.21 -8.22 -2.62
CA LEU A 25 -8.76 -8.26 -2.66
C LEU A 25 -8.14 -8.20 -1.26
N ARG A 26 -7.21 -9.13 -1.03
CA ARG A 26 -6.37 -9.18 0.16
C ARG A 26 -4.93 -9.14 -0.30
N ALA A 27 -4.17 -8.19 0.22
CA ALA A 27 -2.73 -8.11 0.01
C ALA A 27 -2.01 -8.13 1.36
N ALA A 28 -0.75 -8.53 1.31
CA ALA A 28 0.22 -8.36 2.37
C ALA A 28 1.26 -7.33 1.89
N PHE A 29 1.51 -6.32 2.70
CA PHE A 29 2.48 -5.27 2.44
C PHE A 29 3.71 -5.52 3.32
N TYR A 30 4.88 -5.45 2.70
CA TYR A 30 6.17 -5.68 3.34
C TYR A 30 7.07 -4.45 3.15
N LYS A 31 7.86 -4.13 4.18
CA LYS A 31 8.97 -3.16 4.12
C LYS A 31 10.22 -3.86 4.63
N ASP A 32 11.29 -3.82 3.85
CA ASP A 32 12.59 -4.42 4.19
C ASP A 32 12.49 -5.90 4.61
N GLY A 33 11.59 -6.66 3.94
CA GLY A 33 11.32 -8.07 4.21
C GLY A 33 10.39 -8.32 5.42
N SER A 34 10.04 -7.30 6.20
CA SER A 34 9.13 -7.41 7.34
C SER A 34 7.68 -7.12 6.94
N LEU A 35 6.75 -7.93 7.43
CA LEU A 35 5.31 -7.73 7.21
C LEU A 35 4.84 -6.51 8.01
N ILE A 36 4.29 -5.50 7.33
CA ILE A 36 3.81 -4.25 7.97
C ILE A 36 2.30 -4.09 7.93
N GLN A 37 1.62 -4.79 7.01
CA GLN A 37 0.16 -4.82 6.95
C GLN A 37 -0.29 -6.08 6.21
N ASN A 38 -1.35 -6.74 6.68
CA ASN A 38 -1.89 -7.92 6.02
C ASN A 38 -3.41 -7.85 5.83
N GLN A 39 -3.91 -8.74 4.99
CA GLN A 39 -5.34 -8.96 4.77
C GLN A 39 -6.12 -7.68 4.45
N THR A 40 -5.53 -6.74 3.71
CA THR A 40 -6.22 -5.54 3.22
C THR A 40 -5.79 -5.24 1.79
N ALA A 41 -6.67 -4.61 1.00
CA ALA A 41 -6.34 -4.15 -0.34
C ALA A 41 -5.62 -2.79 -0.34
N VAL A 42 -5.74 -2.02 0.75
CA VAL A 42 -5.20 -0.67 0.86
C VAL A 42 -4.42 -0.53 2.16
N MET A 43 -3.25 0.09 2.06
CA MET A 43 -2.46 0.54 3.19
C MET A 43 -2.27 2.06 3.11
N ILE A 44 -2.41 2.74 4.25
CA ILE A 44 -2.15 4.18 4.37
C ILE A 44 -0.95 4.34 5.29
N ILE A 45 0.08 5.03 4.80
CA ILE A 45 1.22 5.50 5.58
C ILE A 45 0.99 6.99 5.80
N PRO A 46 0.60 7.41 7.02
CA PRO A 46 0.19 8.80 7.26
C PRO A 46 1.34 9.80 7.08
N THR A 47 2.57 9.37 7.38
CA THR A 47 3.79 10.16 7.25
C THR A 47 4.91 9.27 6.74
N VAL A 48 5.49 9.60 5.58
CA VAL A 48 6.72 8.96 5.09
C VAL A 48 7.91 9.44 5.94
N SER A 49 8.72 8.49 6.41
CA SER A 49 9.93 8.66 7.21
C SER A 49 11.05 7.75 6.72
#